data_AF-A0A2G2LI00-F1
#
_entry.id   AF-A0A2G2LI00-F1
#
_cell.length_a   1.000
_cell.length_b   1.000
_cell.length_c   1.000
_cell.angle_alpha   90.00
_cell.angle_beta   90.00
_cell.angle_gamma   90.00
#
_symmetry.space_group_name_H-M   'P 1'
#
loop_
_entity.id
_entity.type
_entity.pdbx_description
1 polymer ?
#
loop_
_entity_poly.entity_id
_entity_poly.type
_entity_poly.pdbx_seq_one_letter_code
_entity_poly.pdbx_strand_id
1 'polypeptide(L)'
;MQFVTYGINHKTAPVHIRENIVFNDDVLPDALTSLTQHTGIIEAVILSTCNRTEIYCYIDDDSDNIISPWLHQFHQQSENALDEFLYCHQGDDAIKHLFRVACG
;
A
#
# COMPACT_ATOMS: atom_id res chain seq x y z
N MET A 1 -15.33 1.28 -10.57
CA MET A 1 -14.63 1.38 -9.29
C MET A 1 -14.12 0.00 -8.90
N GLN A 2 -12.94 -0.09 -8.30
CA GLN A 2 -12.26 -1.35 -8.04
C GLN A 2 -11.65 -1.38 -6.63
N PHE A 3 -11.71 -2.53 -5.97
CA PHE A 3 -10.98 -2.76 -4.72
C PHE A 3 -9.57 -3.29 -5.04
N VAL A 4 -8.54 -2.66 -4.48
CA VAL A 4 -7.15 -2.99 -4.77
C VAL A 4 -6.34 -3.08 -3.47
N THR A 5 -5.26 -3.86 -3.53
CA THR A 5 -4.27 -3.92 -2.46
C THR A 5 -2.89 -3.80 -3.06
N TYR A 6 -2.14 -2.81 -2.60
CA TYR A 6 -0.71 -2.67 -2.88
C TYR A 6 0.06 -3.00 -1.62
N GLY A 7 1.10 -3.81 -1.72
CA GLY A 7 1.84 -4.17 -0.52
C GLY A 7 3.26 -4.64 -0.76
N ILE A 8 4.02 -4.61 0.32
CA ILE A 8 5.35 -5.16 0.43
C ILE A 8 5.39 -6.01 1.69
N ASN A 9 5.90 -7.22 1.59
CA ASN A 9 5.97 -8.13 2.73
C ASN A 9 7.32 -8.88 2.77
N HIS A 10 7.55 -9.64 3.83
CA HIS A 10 8.78 -10.40 4.03
C HIS A 10 9.11 -11.43 2.93
N LYS A 11 8.14 -11.80 2.08
CA LYS A 11 8.38 -12.71 0.94
C LYS A 11 8.85 -11.96 -0.29
N THR A 12 8.41 -10.71 -0.47
CA THR A 12 8.80 -9.89 -1.63
C THR A 12 10.05 -9.07 -1.36
N ALA A 13 10.24 -8.54 -0.14
CA ALA A 13 11.32 -7.62 0.17
C ALA A 13 12.20 -8.03 1.36
N PRO A 14 13.52 -7.76 1.29
CA PRO A 14 14.41 -7.88 2.43
C PRO A 14 14.08 -6.86 3.53
N VAL A 15 14.56 -7.12 4.75
CA VAL A 15 14.21 -6.31 5.94
C VAL A 15 14.52 -4.82 5.78
N HIS A 16 15.66 -4.45 5.20
CA HIS A 16 16.06 -3.05 5.05
C HIS A 16 15.12 -2.24 4.14
N ILE A 17 14.50 -2.88 3.13
CA ILE A 17 13.47 -2.24 2.30
C ILE A 17 12.20 -2.05 3.12
N ARG A 18 11.81 -3.06 3.90
CA ARG A 18 10.58 -3.03 4.71
C ARG A 18 10.65 -1.99 5.83
N GLU A 19 11.83 -1.80 6.43
CA GLU A 19 12.06 -0.78 7.45
C GLU A 19 11.90 0.65 6.91
N ASN A 20 12.18 0.88 5.63
CA ASN A 20 12.06 2.20 5.00
C ASN A 20 10.61 2.61 4.69
N ILE A 21 9.67 1.66 4.74
CA ILE A 21 8.26 1.85 4.35
C ILE A 21 7.29 1.56 5.51
N VAL A 22 7.76 1.66 6.75
CA VAL A 22 6.92 1.50 7.93
C VAL A 22 6.16 2.80 8.18
N PHE A 23 4.85 2.69 8.41
CA PHE A 23 4.05 3.79 8.94
C PHE A 23 3.97 3.63 10.45
N ASN A 24 4.72 4.45 11.18
CA ASN A 24 4.62 4.50 12.64
C ASN A 24 3.36 5.24 13.09
N ASP A 25 3.01 5.13 14.37
CA ASP A 25 1.77 5.70 14.93
C ASP A 25 1.67 7.23 14.75
N ASP A 26 2.81 7.92 14.71
CA ASP A 26 2.86 9.38 14.57
C ASP A 26 2.59 9.83 13.13
N VAL A 27 3.04 9.06 12.12
CA VAL A 27 2.90 9.42 10.69
C VAL A 27 1.69 8.80 10.01
N LEU A 28 1.11 7.74 10.59
CA LEU A 28 -0.02 7.02 9.99
C LEU A 28 -1.24 7.92 9.69
N PRO A 29 -1.66 8.83 10.58
CA PRO A 29 -2.79 9.73 10.28
C PRO A 29 -2.51 10.68 9.11
N ASP A 30 -1.30 11.23 9.04
CA ASP A 30 -0.87 12.13 7.97
C ASP A 30 -0.73 11.38 6.64
N ALA A 31 -0.22 10.14 6.67
CA ALA A 31 -0.18 9.25 5.52
C ALA A 31 -1.57 8.99 4.95
N LEU A 32 -2.51 8.56 5.80
CA LEU A 32 -3.87 8.27 5.36
C LEU A 32 -4.57 9.52 4.82
N THR A 33 -4.36 10.68 5.46
CA THR A 33 -4.90 11.96 4.99
C THR A 33 -4.30 12.33 3.62
N SER A 34 -2.99 12.20 3.45
CA SER A 34 -2.32 12.49 2.17
C SER A 34 -2.83 11.56 1.06
N LEU A 35 -2.99 10.27 1.33
CA LEU A 35 -3.46 9.28 0.36
C LEU A 35 -4.90 9.57 -0.09
N THR A 36 -5.80 9.82 0.86
CA THR A 36 -7.22 10.09 0.57
C THR A 36 -7.49 11.43 -0.11
N GLN A 37 -6.52 12.35 -0.13
CA GLN A 37 -6.59 13.59 -0.91
C GLN A 37 -6.31 13.40 -2.40
N HIS A 38 -5.81 12.24 -2.83
CA HIS A 38 -5.54 11.97 -4.24
C HIS A 38 -6.85 11.71 -5.00
N THR A 39 -7.03 12.40 -6.13
CA THR A 39 -8.14 12.14 -7.05
C THR A 39 -8.15 10.68 -7.44
N GLY A 40 -9.30 10.02 -7.32
CA GLY A 40 -9.47 8.61 -7.67
C GLY A 40 -9.36 7.64 -6.50
N ILE A 41 -8.94 8.10 -5.30
CA ILE A 41 -9.04 7.33 -4.06
C ILE A 41 -10.37 7.66 -3.37
N ILE A 42 -11.25 6.68 -3.23
CA ILE A 42 -12.56 6.85 -2.58
C ILE A 42 -12.44 6.50 -1.09
N GLU A 43 -11.82 5.36 -0.80
CA GLU A 43 -11.56 4.88 0.55
C GLU A 43 -10.16 4.25 0.60
N ALA A 44 -9.50 4.36 1.75
CA ALA A 44 -8.18 3.76 1.95
C ALA A 44 -8.02 3.25 3.39
N VAL A 45 -7.25 2.17 3.54
CA VAL A 45 -6.78 1.63 4.81
C VAL A 45 -5.30 1.28 4.66
N ILE A 46 -4.50 1.71 5.62
CA ILE A 46 -3.07 1.39 5.70
C ILE A 46 -2.87 0.37 6.82
N LEU A 47 -2.30 -0.78 6.48
CA LEU A 47 -1.88 -1.84 7.40
C LEU A 47 -0.35 -1.87 7.43
N SER A 48 0.26 -1.37 8.50
CA SER A 48 1.70 -1.45 8.70
C SER A 48 2.03 -2.28 9.94
N THR A 49 2.88 -3.29 9.77
CA THR A 49 3.33 -4.20 10.82
C THR A 49 4.81 -4.52 10.62
N CYS A 50 5.41 -5.27 11.54
CA CYS A 50 6.80 -5.72 11.40
C CYS A 50 7.04 -6.63 10.18
N ASN A 51 6.01 -7.22 9.57
CA ASN A 51 6.15 -8.23 8.50
C ASN A 51 5.64 -7.76 7.13
N ARG A 52 4.85 -6.68 7.10
CA ARG A 52 4.18 -6.17 5.90
C ARG A 52 3.79 -4.71 6.07
N THR A 53 3.84 -3.99 4.97
CA THR A 53 3.14 -2.71 4.76
C THR A 53 2.21 -2.92 3.58
N GLU A 54 0.92 -2.72 3.79
CA GLU A 54 -0.14 -2.94 2.80
C GLU A 54 -1.12 -1.77 2.80
N ILE A 55 -1.56 -1.37 1.61
CA ILE A 55 -2.50 -0.29 1.37
C ILE A 55 -3.69 -0.90 0.64
N TYR A 56 -4.84 -0.88 1.28
CA TYR A 56 -6.11 -1.34 0.73
C TYR A 56 -6.91 -0.12 0.31
N CYS A 57 -7.32 -0.05 -0.95
CA CYS A 57 -8.06 1.09 -1.47
C CYS A 57 -9.29 0.66 -2.27
N TYR A 58 -10.31 1.51 -2.23
CA TYR A 58 -11.37 1.52 -3.23
C TYR A 58 -11.10 2.71 -4.17
N ILE A 59 -10.91 2.42 -5.45
CA ILE A 59 -10.48 3.41 -6.45
C ILE A 59 -11.47 3.52 -7.61
N ASP A 60 -11.47 4.65 -8.31
CA ASP A 60 -12.17 4.78 -9.60
C ASP A 60 -11.46 3.98 -10.70
N ASP A 61 -12.20 3.49 -11.71
CA ASP A 61 -11.63 2.59 -12.75
C ASP A 61 -10.55 3.25 -13.62
N ASP A 62 -10.54 4.59 -13.71
CA ASP A 62 -9.54 5.35 -14.46
C ASP A 62 -8.27 5.66 -13.62
N SER A 63 -8.19 5.17 -12.38
CA SER A 63 -7.14 5.52 -11.40
C SER A 63 -6.01 4.50 -11.36
N ASP A 64 -5.42 4.22 -12.51
CA ASP A 64 -4.34 3.23 -12.60
C ASP A 64 -3.07 3.72 -11.87
N ASN A 65 -2.61 2.90 -10.94
CA ASN A 65 -1.30 2.98 -10.30
C ASN A 65 -0.97 4.28 -9.54
N ILE A 66 -1.95 4.95 -8.93
CA ILE A 66 -1.71 6.14 -8.08
C ILE A 66 -0.91 5.80 -6.80
N ILE A 67 -1.06 4.58 -6.31
CA ILE A 67 -0.52 4.17 -5.00
C ILE A 67 0.99 3.97 -5.02
N SER A 68 1.59 3.44 -6.10
CA SER A 68 3.05 3.27 -6.17
C SER A 68 3.79 4.61 -6.13
N PRO A 69 3.50 5.60 -7.01
CA PRO A 69 4.11 6.92 -6.95
C PRO A 69 3.89 7.62 -5.61
N TRP A 70 2.68 7.51 -5.04
CA TRP A 70 2.40 8.08 -3.72
C TRP A 70 3.28 7.46 -2.63
N LEU A 71 3.46 6.15 -2.63
CA LEU A 71 4.29 5.45 -1.64
C LEU A 71 5.76 5.89 -1.74
N HIS A 72 6.29 6.02 -2.95
CA HIS A 72 7.65 6.55 -3.17
C HIS A 72 7.80 7.97 -2.64
N GLN A 73 6.83 8.83 -2.97
CA GLN A 73 6.85 10.24 -2.56
C GLN A 73 6.75 10.38 -1.04
N PHE A 74 5.84 9.64 -0.41
CA PHE A 74 5.61 9.73 1.04
C PHE A 74 6.85 9.30 1.83
N HIS A 75 7.50 8.22 1.42
CA HIS A 75 8.72 7.70 2.07
C HIS A 75 10.02 8.29 1.51
N GLN A 76 9.95 9.29 0.63
CA GLN A 76 11.11 9.94 0.02
C GLN A 76 12.08 8.94 -0.64
N GLN A 77 11.54 7.88 -1.23
CA GLN A 77 12.30 6.88 -1.96
C GLN A 77 12.59 7.37 -3.38
N SER A 78 13.67 6.89 -3.98
CA SER A 78 13.91 7.15 -5.40
C SER A 78 12.81 6.49 -6.24
N GLU A 79 12.49 7.11 -7.37
CA GLU A 79 11.52 6.60 -8.32
C GLU A 79 11.81 5.13 -8.67
N ASN A 80 10.78 4.28 -8.61
CA ASN A 80 10.81 2.84 -8.87
C ASN A 80 11.62 1.98 -7.88
N ALA A 81 12.14 2.51 -6.77
CA ALA A 81 12.97 1.75 -5.81
C ALA A 81 12.26 0.57 -5.12
N LEU A 82 10.93 0.63 -5.11
CA LEU A 82 10.02 -0.31 -4.47
C LEU A 82 9.28 -1.19 -5.47
N ASP A 83 9.34 -0.87 -6.78
CA ASP A 83 8.47 -1.48 -7.79
C ASP A 83 8.72 -2.98 -7.94
N GLU A 84 9.98 -3.42 -7.82
CA GLU A 84 10.33 -4.86 -7.88
C GLU A 84 9.80 -5.65 -6.67
N PHE A 85 9.50 -4.97 -5.57
CA PHE A 85 9.04 -5.54 -4.31
C PHE A 85 7.54 -5.41 -4.09
N LEU A 86 6.92 -4.47 -4.79
CA LEU A 86 5.52 -4.11 -4.66
C LEU A 86 4.68 -5.14 -5.41
N TYR A 87 3.76 -5.78 -4.70
CA TYR A 87 2.72 -6.59 -5.33
C TYR A 87 1.40 -5.83 -5.35
N CYS A 88 0.57 -6.13 -6.34
CA CYS A 88 -0.78 -5.61 -6.46
C CYS A 88 -1.78 -6.77 -6.59
N HIS A 89 -2.86 -6.71 -5.81
CA HIS A 89 -4.02 -7.56 -5.96
C HIS A 89 -5.24 -6.69 -6.29
N GLN A 90 -6.15 -7.24 -7.09
CA GLN A 90 -7.31 -6.52 -7.60
C GLN A 90 -8.58 -7.33 -7.41
N GLY A 91 -9.69 -6.63 -7.14
CA GLY A 91 -11.03 -7.21 -6.97
C GLY A 91 -11.04 -8.36 -5.98
N ASP A 92 -11.53 -9.52 -6.43
CA ASP A 92 -11.65 -10.72 -5.60
C ASP A 92 -10.32 -11.19 -5.02
N ASP A 93 -9.20 -10.99 -5.72
CA ASP A 93 -7.89 -11.43 -5.23
C ASP A 93 -7.38 -10.54 -4.10
N ALA A 94 -7.72 -9.24 -4.12
CA ALA A 94 -7.46 -8.34 -3.00
C ALA A 94 -8.27 -8.75 -1.76
N ILE A 95 -9.54 -9.11 -1.95
CA ILE A 95 -10.41 -9.58 -0.86
C ILE A 95 -9.90 -10.91 -0.27
N LYS A 96 -9.55 -11.88 -1.12
CA LYS A 96 -8.98 -13.16 -0.67
C LYS A 96 -7.66 -12.95 0.08
N HIS A 97 -6.81 -12.03 -0.40
CA HIS A 97 -5.56 -11.69 0.27
C HIS A 97 -5.82 -11.11 1.66
N LEU A 98 -6.73 -10.13 1.78
CA LEU A 98 -7.12 -9.55 3.06
C LEU A 98 -7.55 -10.61 4.07
N PHE A 99 -8.42 -11.55 3.67
CA PHE A 99 -8.85 -12.63 4.56
C PHE A 99 -7.70 -13.55 4.96
N ARG A 100 -6.80 -13.90 4.03
CA ARG A 100 -5.60 -14.69 4.38
C ARG A 100 -4.71 -13.94 5.39
N VAL A 101 -4.53 -12.63 5.22
CA VAL A 101 -3.75 -11.82 6.16
C VAL A 101 -4.41 -11.78 7.54
N ALA A 102 -5.73 -11.61 7.59
CA ALA A 102 -6.48 -11.57 8.85
C ALA A 102 -6.49 -12.91 9.61
N CYS A 103 -6.44 -14.04 8.89
CA CYS A 103 -6.44 -15.38 9.49
C CYS A 103 -5.05 -15.90 9.90
N GLY A 104 -3.96 -15.21 9.52
CA GLY A 104 -2.58 -15.63 9.77
C GLY A 104 -2.05 -16.65 8.75
#